data_AF-A0A4U2MDS9-F1
#
_entry.id   AF-A0A4U2MDS9-F1
#
_cell.length_a   1.000
_cell.length_b   1.000
_cell.length_c   1.000
_cell.angle_alpha   90.00
_cell.angle_beta   90.00
_cell.angle_gamma   90.00
#
_symmetry.space_group_name_H-M   'P 1'
#
loop_
_entity.id
_entity.type
_entity.pdbx_description
1 polymer ?
#
loop_
_entity_poly.entity_id
_entity_poly.type
_entity_poly.pdbx_seq_one_letter_code
_entity_poly.pdbx_strand_id
1 'polypeptide(L)'
;VTKVTTDKEGKAKVSDLSVGHYTLVEVEAPKGYEKLTNPIPFEITKGMISPVQLEVLNKLTSLAPPGPEKPETTDPEKPETTDPEKPET
;
A
#
# COMPACT_ATOMS: atom_id res chain seq x y z
N VAL A 1 5.31 11.70 3.35
CA VAL A 1 5.14 10.23 3.21
C VAL A 1 4.18 10.00 2.06
N THR A 2 4.54 9.17 1.09
CA THR A 2 3.67 8.82 -0.06
C THR A 2 2.91 7.55 0.26
N LYS A 3 1.59 7.54 0.03
CA LYS A 3 0.73 6.35 0.17
C LYS A 3 0.35 5.85 -1.22
N VAL A 4 0.36 4.55 -1.41
CA VAL A 4 -0.05 3.88 -2.65
C VAL A 4 -0.81 2.60 -2.30
N THR A 5 -1.80 2.26 -3.10
CA THR A 5 -2.61 1.04 -2.97
C THR A 5 -2.32 0.16 -4.18
N THR A 6 -2.14 -1.14 -3.95
CA THR A 6 -2.02 -2.12 -5.02
C THR A 6 -3.33 -2.24 -5.81
N ASP A 7 -3.24 -2.40 -7.12
CA ASP A 7 -4.38 -2.67 -7.98
C ASP A 7 -4.90 -4.10 -7.82
N LYS A 8 -5.89 -4.48 -8.65
CA LYS A 8 -6.50 -5.82 -8.66
C LYS A 8 -5.52 -6.93 -9.08
N GLU A 9 -4.40 -6.58 -9.71
CA GLU A 9 -3.33 -7.51 -10.08
C GLU A 9 -2.21 -7.55 -9.02
N GLY A 10 -2.36 -6.82 -7.91
CA GLY A 10 -1.36 -6.73 -6.84
C GLY A 10 -0.21 -5.78 -7.14
N LYS A 11 -0.33 -4.88 -8.13
CA LYS A 11 0.76 -3.99 -8.56
C LYS A 11 0.55 -2.57 -8.06
N ALA A 12 1.65 -1.91 -7.71
CA ALA A 12 1.68 -0.49 -7.35
C ALA A 12 2.89 0.18 -8.00
N LYS A 13 2.75 1.41 -8.47
CA LYS A 13 3.84 2.20 -9.05
C LYS A 13 4.00 3.51 -8.30
N VAL A 14 5.23 3.80 -7.89
CA VAL A 14 5.66 5.10 -7.36
C VAL A 14 6.69 5.67 -8.33
N SER A 15 6.59 6.96 -8.65
CA SER A 15 7.47 7.65 -9.60
C SER A 15 8.04 8.93 -8.96
N ASP A 16 9.01 9.54 -9.62
CA ASP A 16 9.61 10.82 -9.22
C ASP A 16 10.29 10.81 -7.84
N LEU A 17 10.81 9.65 -7.43
CA LEU A 17 11.64 9.52 -6.25
C LEU A 17 13.03 10.13 -6.51
N SER A 18 13.47 11.00 -5.60
CA SER A 18 14.83 11.51 -5.58
C SER A 18 15.83 10.41 -5.18
N VAL A 19 17.11 10.66 -5.42
CA VAL A 19 18.18 9.81 -4.90
C VAL A 19 18.11 9.77 -3.38
N GLY A 20 18.16 8.57 -2.80
CA GLY A 20 18.09 8.39 -1.36
C GLY A 20 17.69 6.98 -0.92
N HIS A 21 17.68 6.79 0.40
CA HIS A 21 17.23 5.56 1.05
C HIS A 21 15.76 5.69 1.46
N TYR A 22 15.00 4.65 1.17
CA TYR A 22 13.56 4.59 1.40
C TYR A 22 13.20 3.29 2.12
N THR A 23 11.97 3.26 2.61
CA THR A 23 11.41 2.07 3.24
C THR A 23 9.96 1.92 2.85
N LEU A 24 9.59 0.72 2.40
CA LEU A 24 8.21 0.33 2.19
C LEU A 24 7.65 -0.17 3.53
N VAL A 25 6.53 0.42 3.95
CA VAL A 25 5.80 0.03 5.16
C VAL A 25 4.38 -0.30 4.74
N GLU A 26 3.94 -1.54 5.00
CA GLU A 26 2.54 -1.90 4.78
C GLU A 26 1.67 -1.12 5.78
N VAL A 27 0.63 -0.44 5.29
CA VAL A 27 -0.28 0.35 6.13
C VAL A 27 -1.52 -0.47 6.48
N GLU A 28 -2.01 -1.24 5.51
CA GLU A 28 -3.22 -2.05 5.59
C GLU A 28 -2.99 -3.35 4.83
N ALA A 29 -3.34 -4.48 5.46
CA ALA A 29 -3.29 -5.78 4.83
C ALA A 29 -4.68 -6.14 4.28
N PRO A 30 -4.76 -6.92 3.19
CA PRO A 30 -6.03 -7.45 2.71
C PRO A 30 -6.73 -8.32 3.76
N LYS A 31 -8.05 -8.42 3.67
CA LYS A 31 -8.86 -9.27 4.56
C LYS A 31 -8.33 -10.72 4.54
N GLY A 32 -8.11 -11.28 5.73
CA GLY A 32 -7.59 -12.64 5.90
C GLY A 32 -6.06 -12.75 5.87
N TYR A 33 -5.32 -11.64 5.72
CA TYR A 33 -3.86 -11.62 5.74
C TYR A 33 -3.32 -10.89 6.97
N GLU A 34 -2.19 -11.36 7.47
CA GLU A 34 -1.41 -10.71 8.52
C GLU A 34 -0.68 -9.50 7.92
N LYS A 35 -0.77 -8.36 8.60
CA LYS A 35 -0.03 -7.16 8.23
C LYS A 35 1.46 -7.35 8.47
N LEU A 36 2.27 -7.05 7.47
CA LEU A 36 3.71 -7.03 7.54
C LEU A 36 4.17 -5.98 8.56
N THR A 37 4.88 -6.45 9.59
CA THR A 37 5.41 -5.60 10.66
C THR A 37 6.81 -5.08 10.37
N ASN A 38 7.57 -5.77 9.52
CA ASN A 38 8.94 -5.44 9.19
C ASN A 38 8.98 -4.55 7.94
N PRO A 39 9.50 -3.31 8.05
CA PRO A 39 9.71 -2.44 6.89
C PRO A 39 10.72 -3.03 5.90
N ILE A 40 10.52 -2.79 4.60
CA ILE A 40 11.40 -3.27 3.53
C ILE A 40 12.22 -2.09 3.01
N PRO A 41 13.55 -2.03 3.26
CA PRO A 41 14.39 -0.95 2.78
C PRO A 41 14.68 -1.10 1.27
N PHE A 42 14.77 0.03 0.58
CA PHE A 42 15.28 0.10 -0.80
C PHE A 42 15.99 1.44 -1.04
N GLU A 43 16.76 1.53 -2.11
CA GLU A 43 17.56 2.72 -2.42
C GLU A 43 17.36 3.14 -3.87
N ILE A 44 17.32 4.45 -4.11
CA ILE A 44 17.41 5.05 -5.42
C ILE A 44 18.79 5.71 -5.53
N THR A 45 19.62 5.23 -6.46
CA THR A 45 20.97 5.77 -6.66
C THR A 45 21.04 6.65 -7.90
N LYS A 46 22.00 7.58 -7.90
CA LYS A 46 22.22 8.49 -9.04
C LYS A 46 22.60 7.68 -10.28
N GLY A 47 21.91 7.94 -11.39
CA GLY A 47 22.19 7.28 -12.68
C GLY A 47 21.43 5.97 -12.91
N MET A 48 20.54 5.57 -12.00
CA MET A 48 19.60 4.48 -12.28
C MET A 48 18.66 4.85 -13.43
N ILE A 49 18.60 3.97 -14.44
CA ILE A 49 17.66 4.07 -15.57
C ILE A 49 16.52 3.05 -15.49
N SER A 50 16.68 2.02 -14.66
CA SER A 50 15.70 0.96 -14.45
C SER A 50 14.98 1.16 -13.11
N PRO A 51 13.67 0.83 -13.02
CA PRO A 51 12.95 0.90 -11.77
C PRO A 51 13.44 -0.16 -10.78
N VAL A 52 13.39 0.17 -9.49
CA VAL A 52 13.48 -0.84 -8.43
C VAL A 52 12.18 -1.66 -8.46
N GLN A 53 12.30 -2.98 -8.54
CA GLN A 53 11.18 -3.90 -8.46
C GLN A 53 11.22 -4.61 -7.10
N LEU A 54 10.11 -4.56 -6.38
CA LEU A 54 9.93 -5.22 -5.08
C LEU A 54 8.76 -6.18 -5.17
N GLU A 55 8.97 -7.42 -4.75
CA GLU A 55 7.92 -8.41 -4.55
C GLU A 55 7.70 -8.57 -3.04
N VAL A 56 6.45 -8.40 -2.61
CA VAL A 56 6.08 -8.46 -1.20
C VAL A 56 5.02 -9.54 -1.04
N LEU A 57 5.32 -10.55 -0.22
CA LEU A 57 4.42 -11.66 0.05
C LEU A 57 3.65 -11.41 1.35
N ASN A 58 2.33 -11.41 1.24
CA ASN A 58 1.46 -11.36 2.41
C ASN A 58 1.27 -12.75 3.00
N LYS A 59 1.28 -12.83 4.32
CA LYS A 59 1.06 -14.09 5.05
C LYS A 59 -0.42 -14.25 5.35
N LEU A 60 -1.02 -15.37 4.96
CA LEU A 60 -2.39 -15.69 5.34
C LEU A 60 -2.49 -15.83 6.86
N THR A 61 -3.50 -15.18 7.44
CA THR A 61 -3.83 -15.39 8.86
C THR A 61 -4.44 -16.77 8.99
N SER A 62 -3.94 -17.60 9.90
CA SER A 62 -4.43 -18.97 10.13
C SER A 62 -5.84 -19.05 10.75
N LEU A 63 -6.69 -18.04 10.57
CA LEU A 63 -8.08 -18.13 11.00
C LEU A 63 -8.78 -19.15 10.10
N ALA A 64 -9.30 -20.22 10.72
CA ALA A 64 -10.13 -21.24 10.10
C ALA A 64 -11.15 -20.62 9.11
N PRO A 65 -11.55 -21.34 8.03
CA PRO A 65 -12.37 -20.76 6.99
C PRO A 65 -13.59 -20.05 7.59
N PRO A 66 -13.87 -18.80 7.20
CA PRO A 66 -15.13 -18.20 7.56
C PRO A 66 -16.24 -19.13 7.05
N GLY A 67 -17.22 -19.44 7.90
CA GLY A 67 -18.47 -20.04 7.44
C GLY A 67 -19.07 -19.22 6.29
N PRO A 68 -20.05 -19.77 5.55
CA PRO A 68 -20.53 -19.20 4.29
C PRO A 68 -20.70 -17.69 4.41
N GLU A 69 -20.01 -16.96 3.54
CA GLU A 69 -19.99 -15.50 3.49
C GLU A 69 -21.43 -14.99 3.49
N LYS A 70 -21.85 -14.42 4.62
CA LYS A 70 -23.07 -13.61 4.67
C LYS A 70 -22.84 -12.46 3.69
N PRO A 71 -23.80 -12.15 2.78
CA PRO A 71 -23.59 -11.14 1.75
C PRO A 71 -23.16 -9.83 2.41
N GLU A 72 -22.04 -9.29 1.92
CA GLU A 72 -21.56 -7.97 2.28
C GLU A 72 -22.71 -6.98 2.05
N THR A 73 -23.19 -6.38 3.13
CA THR A 73 -24.01 -5.18 3.01
C THR A 73 -23.05 -4.11 2.54
N THR A 74 -23.13 -3.81 1.24
CA THR A 74 -22.69 -2.53 0.70
C THR A 74 -23.27 -1.45 1.59
N ASP A 75 -22.41 -0.69 2.27
CA ASP A 75 -22.78 0.61 2.81
C ASP A 75 -22.40 1.64 1.74
N PRO A 76 -23.37 2.19 0.99
CA PRO A 76 -23.11 3.20 -0.01
C PRO A 76 -23.27 4.61 0.59
N GLU A 77 -22.73 4.92 1.76
CA GLU A 77 -22.75 6.30 2.28
C GLU A 77 -21.44 6.71 2.98
N LYS A 78 -20.49 7.20 2.17
CA LYS A 78 -19.78 8.41 2.58
C LYS A 78 -19.35 9.27 1.38
N PRO A 79 -20.14 10.30 1.02
CA PRO A 79 -19.65 11.41 0.23
C PRO A 79 -19.13 12.55 1.12
N GLU A 80 -18.20 13.33 0.55
CA GLU A 80 -17.73 14.67 0.93
C GLU A 80 -16.74 14.79 2.10
N THR A 81 -15.79 15.73 2.15
CA THR A 81 -15.01 16.61 1.24
C THR A 81 -13.96 17.26 2.16
N THR A 82 -12.76 17.57 1.68
CA THR A 82 -12.02 18.83 1.99
C THR A 82 -10.71 18.85 1.19
N ASP A 83 -10.66 19.75 0.21
CA ASP A 83 -9.46 20.30 -0.42
C ASP A 83 -9.25 21.73 0.17
N PRO A 84 -8.19 22.49 -0.13
CA PRO A 84 -6.79 22.42 0.31
C PRO A 84 -6.41 23.58 1.25
N GLU A 85 -5.40 23.41 2.12
CA GLU A 85 -4.58 24.55 2.59
C GLU A 85 -3.08 24.28 2.35
N LYS A 86 -2.58 24.90 1.30
CA LYS A 86 -1.17 25.23 1.09
C LYS A 86 -0.87 26.48 1.93
N PRO A 87 0.11 26.48 2.85
CA PRO A 87 0.66 27.72 3.35
C PRO A 87 1.73 28.22 2.37
N GLU A 88 1.58 29.46 1.93
CA GLU A 88 2.66 30.26 1.35
C GLU A 88 3.55 30.80 2.48
N THR A 89 4.87 30.64 2.33
CA THR A 89 5.90 31.56 2.86
C THR A 89 7.11 31.50 1.94
#